data_AF-A0A850YSI6-F1
#
_entry.id   AF-A0A850YSI6-F1
#
_cell.length_a   1.000
_cell.length_b   1.000
_cell.length_c   1.000
_cell.angle_alpha   90.00
_cell.angle_beta   90.00
_cell.angle_gamma   90.00
#
_symmetry.space_group_name_H-M   'P 1'
#
loop_
_entity.id
_entity.type
_entity.pdbx_description
1 polymer ?
#
loop_
_entity_poly.entity_id
_entity_poly.type
_entity_poly.pdbx_seq_one_letter_code
_entity_poly.pdbx_strand_id
1 'polypeptide(L)' 'SFCSEHRPEQDVQATPEPGTECPICMEPVEDRKTFRTLVCPACKRAWFHRDCIQGQAMRAGVLYFQCPLCRDGRAF' A
#
# COMPACT_ATOMS: atom_id res chain seq x y z
N SER A 1 -7.87 2.53 -19.00
CA SER A 1 -8.25 2.03 -17.67
C SER A 1 -8.63 0.57 -17.77
N PHE A 2 -8.30 -0.26 -16.77
CA PHE A 2 -8.70 -1.66 -16.71
C PHE A 2 -10.13 -1.77 -16.14
N CYS A 3 -10.91 -2.77 -16.56
CA CYS A 3 -12.19 -3.07 -15.92
C CYS A 3 -11.98 -3.80 -14.57
N SER A 4 -13.04 -3.94 -13.77
CA SER A 4 -12.97 -4.61 -12.47
C SER A 4 -12.43 -6.05 -12.53
N GLU A 5 -12.68 -6.74 -13.64
CA GLU A 5 -12.26 -8.13 -13.88
C GLU A 5 -10.80 -8.25 -14.36
N HIS A 6 -10.30 -7.25 -15.10
CA HIS A 6 -8.96 -7.28 -15.71
C HIS A 6 -8.00 -6.29 -15.08
N ARG A 7 -8.31 -5.80 -13.87
CA ARG A 7 -7.43 -4.86 -13.16
C ARG A 7 -6.21 -5.59 -12.60
N PRO A 8 -5.02 -4.97 -12.60
CA PRO A 8 -3.86 -5.55 -11.96
C PRO A 8 -4.11 -5.79 -10.47
N GLU A 9 -3.65 -6.94 -9.98
CA GLU A 9 -3.68 -7.31 -8.57
C GLU A 9 -2.24 -7.41 -8.05
N GLN A 10 -2.04 -7.15 -6.75
CA GLN A 10 -0.74 -7.33 -6.13
C GLN A 10 -0.48 -8.81 -5.86
N ASP A 11 0.56 -9.36 -6.49
CA ASP A 11 1.06 -10.71 -6.23
C ASP A 11 1.89 -10.77 -4.93
N VAL A 12 1.22 -10.52 -3.79
CA VAL A 12 1.82 -10.56 -2.46
C VAL A 12 0.90 -11.34 -1.53
N GLN A 13 1.38 -12.41 -0.93
CA GLN A 13 0.63 -13.16 0.10
C GLN A 13 0.68 -12.44 1.46
N ALA A 14 -0.15 -11.41 1.60
CA ALA A 14 -0.44 -10.74 2.87
C ALA A 14 -1.92 -10.36 2.93
N THR A 15 -2.47 -10.24 4.15
CA THR A 15 -3.81 -9.69 4.43
C THR A 15 -3.70 -8.72 5.60
N PRO A 16 -4.39 -7.58 5.59
CA PRO A 16 -4.39 -6.67 6.72
C PRO A 16 -5.14 -7.30 7.89
N GLU A 17 -4.69 -7.00 9.11
CA GLU A 17 -5.47 -7.33 10.30
C GLU A 17 -6.66 -6.38 10.42
N PRO A 18 -7.78 -6.79 11.06
CA PRO A 18 -8.90 -5.90 11.30
C PRO A 18 -8.47 -4.60 12.00
N GLY A 19 -8.90 -3.46 11.47
CA GLY A 19 -8.51 -2.15 12.01
C GLY A 19 -7.10 -1.69 11.61
N THR A 20 -6.43 -2.36 10.67
CA THR A 20 -5.18 -1.84 10.11
C THR A 20 -5.41 -0.45 9.52
N GLU A 21 -4.60 0.52 9.91
CA GLU A 21 -4.68 1.90 9.44
C GLU A 21 -3.67 2.19 8.33
N CYS A 22 -4.04 3.09 7.42
CA CYS A 22 -3.10 3.63 6.46
C CYS A 22 -2.16 4.62 7.16
N PRO A 23 -0.82 4.42 7.14
CA PRO A 23 0.13 5.31 7.80
C PRO A 23 0.19 6.75 7.26
N ILE A 24 -0.49 7.03 6.14
CA ILE A 24 -0.47 8.34 5.47
C ILE A 24 -1.62 9.23 5.95
N CYS A 25 -2.84 8.68 6.01
CA CYS A 25 -4.03 9.42 6.43
C CYS A 25 -4.51 9.06 7.84
N MET A 26 -3.94 8.02 8.46
CA MET A 26 -4.34 7.50 9.78
C MET A 26 -5.79 7.00 9.83
N GLU A 27 -6.35 6.60 8.68
CA GLU A 27 -7.69 6.01 8.59
C GLU A 27 -7.62 4.52 8.27
N PRO A 28 -8.61 3.70 8.68
CA PRO A 28 -8.65 2.28 8.39
C PRO A 28 -8.61 1.97 6.89
N VAL A 29 -7.84 0.96 6.50
CA VAL A 29 -7.92 0.36 5.16
C VAL A 29 -8.99 -0.73 5.12
N GLU A 30 -9.38 -1.16 3.92
CA GLU A 30 -10.21 -2.36 3.79
C GLU A 30 -9.45 -3.57 4.33
N ASP A 31 -10.17 -4.50 4.96
CA ASP A 31 -9.67 -5.74 5.59
C ASP A 31 -9.15 -6.79 4.60
N ARG A 32 -9.02 -6.41 3.32
CA ARG A 32 -8.55 -7.27 2.24
C ARG A 32 -7.77 -6.47 1.20
N LYS A 33 -6.91 -7.17 0.46
CA LYS A 33 -6.31 -6.63 -0.76
C LYS A 33 -7.40 -6.39 -1.78
N THR A 34 -7.52 -5.14 -2.20
CA THR A 34 -8.40 -4.75 -3.30
C THR A 34 -7.63 -3.77 -4.18
N PHE A 35 -8.25 -3.34 -5.29
CA PHE A 35 -7.68 -2.25 -6.06
C PHE A 35 -7.49 -0.96 -5.25
N ARG A 36 -8.23 -0.76 -4.15
CA ARG A 36 -8.13 0.43 -3.30
C ARG A 36 -7.13 0.29 -2.16
N THR A 37 -6.68 -0.93 -1.87
CA THR A 37 -5.85 -1.23 -0.70
C THR A 37 -4.59 -1.96 -1.13
N LEU A 38 -3.44 -1.32 -0.91
CA LEU A 38 -2.13 -1.83 -1.31
C LEU A 38 -1.26 -2.15 -0.10
N VAL A 39 -0.41 -3.17 -0.22
CA VAL A 39 0.60 -3.53 0.78
C VAL A 39 2.00 -3.18 0.28
N CYS A 40 2.88 -2.72 1.17
CA CYS A 40 4.31 -2.60 0.87
C CYS A 40 4.90 -4.00 0.61
N PRO A 41 5.46 -4.28 -0.58
CA PRO A 41 5.98 -5.60 -0.91
C PRO A 41 7.25 -5.95 -0.10
N ALA A 42 8.01 -4.95 0.36
CA ALA A 42 9.24 -5.16 1.12
C ALA A 42 8.97 -5.66 2.54
N CYS A 43 8.09 -4.99 3.29
CA CYS A 43 7.83 -5.35 4.69
C CYS A 43 6.57 -6.19 4.89
N LYS A 44 5.63 -6.23 3.92
CA LYS A 44 4.32 -6.92 4.00
C LYS A 44 3.45 -6.50 5.19
N ARG A 45 3.81 -5.44 5.89
CA ARG A 45 3.19 -4.96 7.13
C ARG A 45 2.53 -3.58 6.98
N ALA A 46 3.03 -2.76 6.06
CA ALA A 46 2.47 -1.44 5.80
C ALA A 46 1.38 -1.55 4.73
N TRP A 47 0.19 -1.10 5.08
CA TRP A 47 -0.99 -1.10 4.22
C TRP A 47 -1.42 0.33 3.91
N PHE A 48 -1.88 0.59 2.70
CA PHE A 48 -2.20 1.94 2.24
C PHE A 48 -3.45 1.98 1.40
N HIS A 49 -4.22 3.07 1.50
CA HIS A 49 -5.14 3.41 0.41
C HIS A 49 -4.31 3.75 -0.83
N ARG A 50 -4.75 3.23 -1.98
CA ARG A 50 -4.09 3.44 -3.28
C ARG A 50 -3.91 4.92 -3.59
N ASP A 51 -4.91 5.74 -3.28
CA ASP A 51 -4.87 7.17 -3.55
C ASP A 51 -3.87 7.89 -2.64
N CYS A 52 -3.78 7.48 -1.37
CA CYS A 52 -2.82 8.04 -0.41
C CYS A 52 -1.37 7.76 -0.84
N ILE A 53 -1.05 6.51 -1.18
CA ILE A 53 0.31 6.14 -1.56
C ILE A 53 0.71 6.75 -2.91
N GLN A 54 -0.23 6.88 -3.86
CA GLN A 54 0.00 7.57 -5.12
C GLN A 54 0.20 9.07 -4.91
N GLY A 55 -0.60 9.70 -4.05
CA GLY A 55 -0.42 11.09 -3.66
C GLY A 55 0.94 11.34 -3.02
N GLN A 56 1.41 10.44 -2.15
CA GLN A 56 2.74 10.50 -1.57
C GLN A 56 3.83 10.36 -2.65
N ALA A 57 3.71 9.39 -3.57
CA ALA A 57 4.66 9.21 -4.66
C ALA A 57 4.78 10.46 -5.55
N MET A 58 3.65 11.07 -5.89
CA MET A 58 3.61 12.30 -6.71
C MET A 58 4.27 13.49 -6.00
N ARG A 59 4.22 13.55 -4.67
CA ARG A 59 4.81 14.64 -3.87
C ARG A 59 6.30 14.40 -3.59
N ALA A 60 6.68 13.17 -3.24
CA ALA A 60 8.06 12.82 -2.90
C ALA A 60 8.96 12.68 -4.15
N GLY A 61 8.37 12.35 -5.30
CA GLY A 61 9.12 12.05 -6.52
C GLY A 61 9.91 10.74 -6.42
N VAL A 62 10.58 10.39 -7.52
CA VAL A 62 11.25 9.07 -7.68
C VAL A 62 12.39 8.85 -6.66
N LEU A 63 13.09 9.91 -6.25
CA LEU A 63 14.29 9.79 -5.40
C LEU A 63 13.97 9.60 -3.91
N TYR A 64 12.76 9.96 -3.47
CA TYR A 64 12.40 9.98 -2.05
C TYR A 64 11.13 9.17 -1.75
N PHE A 65 10.51 8.58 -2.76
CA PHE A 65 9.35 7.72 -2.56
C PHE A 65 9.78 6.39 -1.95
N GLN A 66 9.44 6.20 -0.67
CA GLN A 66 9.73 4.99 0.10
C GLN A 66 8.57 4.67 1.04
N CYS A 67 8.46 3.40 1.44
CA CYS A 67 7.54 2.99 2.50
C CYS A 67 7.83 3.76 3.82
N PRO A 68 6.86 4.49 4.40
CA PRO A 68 7.06 5.22 5.66
C PRO A 68 7.46 4.31 6.84
N LEU A 69 7.09 3.03 6.80
CA LEU A 69 7.38 2.06 7.86
C LEU A 69 8.78 1.44 7.75
N CYS A 70 9.17 0.98 6.55
CA CYS A 70 10.38 0.18 6.37
C CYS A 70 11.45 0.81 5.48
N ARG A 71 11.15 1.95 4.85
CA ARG A 71 12.03 2.63 3.89
C ARG A 71 12.55 1.71 2.78
N ASP A 72 11.70 0.77 2.36
CA ASP A 72 11.99 -0.30 1.39
C ASP A 72 13.17 -1.22 1.76
N GLY A 73 13.65 -1.14 3.00
CA GLY A 73 14.50 -2.17 3.59
C GLY A 73 13.71 -3.45 3.77
N ARG A 74 14.29 -4.59 3.39
CA ARG A 74 13.76 -5.90 3.74
C ARG A 74 13.68 -5.99 5.27
N ALA A 75 12.51 -6.37 5.79
CA ALA A 75 12.46 -6.92 7.14
C ALA A 75 13.26 -8.24 7.11
N PHE A 76 14.26 -8.35 7.99
CA PHE A 76 15.01 -9.59 8.21
C PHE A 76 14.17 -10.58 9.02
#